data_AF-A0A256B8V7-F1
#
_entry.id   AF-A0A256B8V7-F1
#
_cell.length_a   1.000
_cell.length_b   1.000
_cell.length_c   1.000
_cell.angle_alpha   90.00
_cell.angle_beta   90.00
_cell.angle_gamma   90.00
#
_symmetry.space_group_name_H-M   'P 1'
#
loop_
_entity.id
_entity.type
_entity.pdbx_description
1 polymer ?
#
loop_
_entity_poly.entity_id
_entity_poly.type
_entity_poly.pdbx_seq_one_letter_code
_entity_poly.pdbx_strand_id
1 'polypeptide(L)'
;MRPHKSINSQKERIHSRLNALVGKGAAAFYRDACRLMEMEIPLDATTHLVGHLLREIESSLRSVLKPILDQTNSSGKDKHKSEILGVLKALEISETSLAAIIWLNIAGSESKWGLHKRAHREDLAPPRAVSEEFEDFWRQMHIFLDEVLEKFETRAAEIRTKLDELLAKCTFTENEIKKDLDFLRLNIPNSSFALGYFFENLKHPEWLQPLHNKGFFNNPPDVEIDAEGKTFRFYVWEQSRYLRRVASDKPEEVLEIGIQLFDRDCKNILIYQDLAEAALRMPSELAARWVERATQWLKVSQSPFAVHTRLPEIFGKLINYLSITNQVDVAINLARELLAVLPSSSEPDSILSREPIIRFEEYHYSKIINENVLIILNSQSNAVLMTFYNLLGKYLYHSLEINQDLINLLAVSIWVVSKQTDAVLTMLCGLLDKCLRPPLGINQDLIIEDYSYVWYPNLDIASGDQYDIKKLLTTTIWKITKQLLEIDSSKAKSLCKKFQSYRWRVFDRIAIHVMHHFPKQTQDLIVECLLDRKRLNYHPKELVYSQEYSKLLQISFSRLDELQQNQILLWLLDEPLNITPFPL
;
A
#
# COMPACT_ATOMS: atom_id res chain seq x y z
N MET A 1 -27.69 25.99 -36.46
CA MET A 1 -28.13 25.02 -35.44
C MET A 1 -27.14 23.86 -35.42
N ARG A 2 -26.48 23.59 -34.29
CA ARG A 2 -25.39 22.61 -34.18
C ARG A 2 -25.95 21.17 -34.09
N PRO A 3 -25.68 20.26 -35.05
CA PRO A 3 -26.07 18.85 -34.96
C PRO A 3 -25.28 18.04 -33.91
N HIS A 4 -24.13 18.56 -33.47
CA HIS A 4 -23.17 17.83 -32.63
C HIS A 4 -23.64 17.45 -31.22
N LYS A 5 -24.65 18.12 -30.64
CA LYS A 5 -25.09 17.82 -29.26
C LYS A 5 -25.98 16.56 -29.13
N SER A 6 -26.74 16.22 -30.18
CA SER A 6 -27.69 15.09 -30.17
C SER A 6 -27.00 13.75 -30.48
N ILE A 7 -26.01 13.75 -31.38
CA ILE A 7 -25.27 12.54 -31.74
C ILE A 7 -24.35 12.09 -30.61
N ASN A 8 -23.78 13.03 -29.85
CA ASN A 8 -22.92 12.71 -28.72
C ASN A 8 -23.71 12.05 -27.57
N SER A 9 -24.96 12.49 -27.33
CA SER A 9 -25.81 11.90 -26.30
C SER A 9 -26.34 10.50 -26.66
N GLN A 10 -26.50 10.19 -27.95
CA GLN A 10 -26.83 8.82 -28.38
C GLN A 10 -25.65 7.86 -28.16
N LYS A 11 -24.43 8.25 -28.55
CA LYS A 11 -23.24 7.40 -28.35
C LYS A 11 -22.97 7.12 -26.88
N GLU A 12 -23.06 8.14 -26.03
CA GLU A 12 -22.93 8.00 -24.59
C GLU A 12 -23.99 7.07 -23.99
N ARG A 13 -25.25 7.19 -24.45
CA ARG A 13 -26.35 6.30 -24.03
C ARG A 13 -26.12 4.85 -24.43
N ILE A 14 -25.75 4.59 -25.69
CA ILE A 14 -25.44 3.22 -26.17
C ILE A 14 -24.29 2.63 -25.36
N HIS A 15 -23.21 3.39 -25.17
CA HIS A 15 -22.07 2.95 -24.38
C HIS A 15 -22.47 2.61 -22.93
N SER A 16 -23.26 3.47 -22.28
CA SER A 16 -23.75 3.25 -20.93
C SER A 16 -24.62 1.98 -20.83
N ARG A 17 -25.55 1.79 -21.79
CA ARG A 17 -26.40 0.61 -21.84
C ARG A 17 -25.62 -0.67 -22.12
N LEU A 18 -24.67 -0.66 -23.05
CA LEU A 18 -23.78 -1.80 -23.30
C LEU A 18 -23.02 -2.18 -22.04
N ASN A 19 -22.50 -1.19 -21.30
CA ASN A 19 -21.76 -1.43 -20.07
C ASN A 19 -22.64 -2.07 -18.98
N ALA A 20 -23.88 -1.61 -18.85
CA ALA A 20 -24.81 -2.09 -17.83
C ALA A 20 -25.46 -3.45 -18.18
N LEU A 21 -25.91 -3.61 -19.42
CA LEU A 21 -26.76 -4.72 -19.86
C LEU A 21 -25.99 -5.86 -20.52
N VAL A 22 -24.79 -5.62 -21.04
CA VAL A 22 -23.98 -6.65 -21.72
C VAL A 22 -22.67 -6.89 -20.98
N GLY A 23 -21.97 -5.82 -20.62
CA GLY A 23 -20.77 -5.82 -19.81
C GLY A 23 -19.70 -4.86 -20.33
N LYS A 24 -18.67 -4.64 -19.50
CA LYS A 24 -17.57 -3.71 -19.78
C LYS A 24 -16.85 -3.97 -21.11
N GLY A 25 -16.71 -5.24 -21.51
CA GLY A 25 -16.05 -5.62 -22.76
C GLY A 25 -16.77 -5.09 -24.00
N ALA A 26 -18.09 -5.28 -24.09
CA ALA A 26 -18.89 -4.76 -25.20
C ALA A 26 -18.88 -3.23 -25.26
N ALA A 27 -18.94 -2.57 -24.10
CA ALA A 27 -18.83 -1.11 -24.00
C ALA A 27 -17.45 -0.60 -24.47
N ALA A 28 -16.36 -1.29 -24.09
CA ALA A 28 -15.02 -0.97 -24.55
C ALA A 28 -14.87 -1.11 -26.07
N PHE A 29 -15.35 -2.21 -26.65
CA PHE A 29 -15.37 -2.40 -28.10
C PHE A 29 -16.15 -1.30 -28.82
N TYR A 30 -17.29 -0.88 -28.26
CA TYR A 30 -18.09 0.20 -28.85
C TYR A 30 -17.37 1.55 -28.77
N ARG A 31 -16.75 1.86 -27.61
CA ARG A 31 -15.95 3.08 -27.43
C ARG A 31 -14.80 3.13 -28.42
N ASP A 32 -14.09 2.02 -28.62
CA ASP A 32 -12.96 1.97 -29.55
C ASP A 32 -13.42 2.05 -31.01
N ALA A 33 -14.58 1.47 -31.34
CA ALA A 33 -15.21 1.66 -32.66
C ALA A 33 -15.59 3.13 -32.92
N CYS A 34 -16.16 3.83 -31.92
CA CYS A 34 -16.41 5.27 -31.99
C CYS A 34 -15.12 6.06 -32.23
N ARG A 35 -14.06 5.77 -31.46
CA ARG A 35 -12.75 6.43 -31.61
C ARG A 35 -12.17 6.26 -33.00
N LEU A 36 -12.18 5.03 -33.53
CA LEU A 36 -11.69 4.72 -34.88
C LEU A 36 -12.44 5.49 -35.97
N MET A 37 -13.76 5.66 -35.81
CA MET A 37 -14.59 6.42 -36.75
C MET A 37 -14.44 7.94 -36.63
N GLU A 38 -13.89 8.43 -35.52
CA GLU A 38 -13.71 9.86 -35.24
C GLU A 38 -12.26 10.33 -35.38
N MET A 39 -11.33 9.45 -35.77
CA MET A 39 -9.93 9.82 -35.99
C MET A 39 -9.83 10.87 -37.09
N GLU A 40 -9.08 11.95 -36.83
CA GLU A 40 -8.80 13.00 -37.83
C GLU A 40 -8.09 12.41 -39.06
N ILE A 41 -7.21 11.44 -38.84
CA ILE A 41 -6.55 10.65 -39.88
C ILE A 41 -6.90 9.18 -39.62
N PRO A 42 -7.89 8.61 -40.33
CA PRO A 42 -8.26 7.21 -40.18
C PRO A 42 -7.10 6.27 -40.51
N LEU A 43 -7.05 5.13 -39.82
CA LEU A 43 -6.16 4.03 -40.21
C LEU A 43 -6.68 3.39 -41.50
N ASP A 44 -5.78 2.87 -42.34
CA ASP A 44 -6.15 2.14 -43.56
C ASP A 44 -7.12 0.98 -43.27
N ALA A 45 -6.97 0.35 -42.10
CA ALA A 45 -7.78 -0.78 -41.66
C ALA A 45 -9.02 -0.40 -40.83
N THR A 46 -9.40 0.89 -40.71
CA THR A 46 -10.49 1.34 -39.83
C THR A 46 -11.78 0.54 -40.01
N THR A 47 -12.23 0.33 -41.26
CA THR A 47 -13.50 -0.39 -41.53
C THR A 47 -13.47 -1.84 -41.06
N HIS A 48 -12.31 -2.49 -41.12
CA HIS A 48 -12.11 -3.88 -40.72
C HIS A 48 -12.12 -4.00 -39.20
N LEU A 49 -11.39 -3.11 -38.53
CA LEU A 49 -11.36 -3.04 -37.07
C LEU A 49 -12.74 -2.76 -36.50
N VAL A 50 -13.45 -1.75 -37.03
CA VAL A 50 -14.83 -1.43 -36.62
C VAL A 50 -15.78 -2.61 -36.89
N GLY A 51 -15.66 -3.27 -38.05
CA GLY A 51 -16.44 -4.46 -38.36
C GLY A 51 -16.22 -5.62 -37.38
N HIS A 52 -14.97 -5.84 -36.96
CA HIS A 52 -14.63 -6.82 -35.92
C HIS A 52 -15.24 -6.46 -34.57
N LEU A 53 -15.09 -5.21 -34.12
CA LEU A 53 -15.63 -4.75 -32.85
C LEU A 53 -17.16 -4.88 -32.80
N LEU A 54 -17.85 -4.49 -33.87
CA LEU A 54 -19.31 -4.65 -34.00
C LEU A 54 -19.75 -6.11 -33.97
N ARG A 55 -18.95 -7.02 -34.56
CA ARG A 55 -19.23 -8.47 -34.51
C ARG A 55 -19.17 -9.01 -33.09
N GLU A 56 -18.17 -8.62 -32.33
CA GLU A 56 -18.03 -9.05 -30.93
C GLU A 56 -19.15 -8.46 -30.05
N ILE A 57 -19.55 -7.19 -30.29
CA ILE A 57 -20.70 -6.57 -29.61
C ILE A 57 -22.01 -7.30 -29.92
N GLU A 58 -22.32 -7.56 -31.19
CA GLU A 58 -23.54 -8.25 -31.61
C GLU A 58 -23.62 -9.67 -31.03
N SER A 59 -22.50 -10.41 -31.09
CA SER A 59 -22.43 -11.77 -30.54
C SER A 59 -22.63 -11.79 -29.02
N SER A 60 -22.04 -10.82 -28.30
CA SER A 60 -22.23 -10.67 -26.86
C SER A 60 -23.68 -10.34 -26.54
N LEU A 61 -24.30 -9.41 -27.29
CA LEU A 61 -25.68 -8.99 -27.13
C LEU A 61 -26.66 -10.15 -27.32
N ARG A 62 -26.51 -10.96 -28.37
CA ARG A 62 -27.32 -12.18 -28.56
C ARG A 62 -27.14 -13.17 -27.42
N SER A 63 -25.91 -13.34 -26.93
CA SER A 63 -25.61 -14.29 -25.87
C SER A 63 -26.33 -13.93 -24.56
N VAL A 64 -26.37 -12.65 -24.20
CA VAL A 64 -27.08 -12.18 -22.98
C VAL A 64 -28.59 -12.08 -23.14
N LEU A 65 -29.09 -12.02 -24.38
CA LEU A 65 -30.53 -12.06 -24.69
C LEU A 65 -31.08 -13.49 -24.80
N LYS A 66 -30.22 -14.49 -24.92
CA LYS A 66 -30.66 -15.89 -25.01
C LYS A 66 -31.54 -16.36 -23.84
N PRO A 67 -31.32 -15.96 -22.57
CA PRO A 67 -32.19 -16.32 -21.45
C PRO A 67 -33.64 -15.92 -21.61
N ILE A 68 -33.93 -14.80 -22.25
CA ILE A 68 -35.31 -14.30 -22.38
C ILE A 68 -36.04 -14.91 -23.58
N LEU A 69 -35.37 -15.79 -24.33
CA LEU A 69 -35.99 -16.53 -25.42
C LEU A 69 -36.82 -17.68 -24.86
N ASP A 70 -38.08 -17.76 -25.30
CA ASP A 70 -38.85 -19.00 -25.21
C ASP A 70 -38.12 -20.08 -26.01
N GLN A 71 -38.08 -21.32 -25.49
CA GLN A 71 -37.33 -22.44 -26.05
C GLN A 71 -37.65 -22.65 -27.54
N THR A 72 -36.85 -22.06 -28.41
CA THR A 72 -36.97 -22.19 -29.86
C THR A 72 -35.85 -23.09 -30.34
N ASN A 73 -36.21 -24.36 -30.58
CA ASN A 73 -35.34 -25.31 -31.27
C ASN A 73 -35.14 -24.83 -32.71
N SER A 74 -34.01 -24.17 -32.99
CA SER A 74 -33.61 -23.82 -34.35
C SER A 74 -32.40 -24.65 -34.76
N SER A 75 -32.66 -25.68 -35.56
CA SER A 75 -31.63 -26.47 -36.26
C SER A 75 -31.80 -26.23 -37.77
N GLY A 76 -30.75 -25.73 -38.45
CA GLY A 76 -30.78 -25.41 -39.88
C GLY A 76 -29.71 -24.39 -40.33
N LYS A 77 -29.58 -24.20 -41.65
CA LYS A 77 -28.60 -23.31 -42.32
C LYS A 77 -28.71 -21.82 -41.93
N ASP A 78 -29.85 -21.37 -41.40
CA ASP A 78 -30.13 -19.97 -41.02
C ASP A 78 -30.28 -19.74 -39.51
N LYS A 79 -29.53 -20.50 -38.70
CA LYS A 79 -29.58 -20.43 -37.23
C LYS A 79 -29.45 -18.99 -36.69
N HIS A 80 -28.55 -18.18 -37.26
CA HIS A 80 -28.33 -16.79 -36.81
C HIS A 80 -29.58 -15.92 -37.01
N LYS A 81 -30.24 -16.04 -38.16
CA LYS A 81 -31.47 -15.28 -38.44
C LYS A 81 -32.63 -15.73 -37.56
N SER A 82 -32.77 -17.05 -37.33
CA SER A 82 -33.77 -17.59 -36.42
C SER A 82 -33.56 -17.13 -34.97
N GLU A 83 -32.31 -17.06 -34.50
CA GLU A 83 -31.99 -16.51 -33.18
C GLU A 83 -32.43 -15.05 -33.07
N ILE A 84 -32.15 -14.21 -34.07
CA ILE A 84 -32.54 -12.80 -34.08
C ILE A 84 -34.06 -12.64 -34.04
N LEU A 85 -34.81 -13.41 -34.85
CA LEU A 85 -36.28 -13.37 -34.82
C LEU A 85 -36.84 -13.76 -33.45
N GLY A 86 -36.25 -14.76 -32.79
CA GLY A 86 -36.60 -15.11 -31.42
C GLY A 86 -36.37 -13.95 -30.45
N VAL A 87 -35.24 -13.26 -30.56
CA VAL A 87 -34.91 -12.11 -29.71
C VAL A 87 -35.86 -10.95 -29.95
N LEU A 88 -36.15 -10.61 -31.21
CA LEU A 88 -37.10 -9.55 -31.56
C LEU A 88 -38.48 -9.81 -30.94
N LYS A 89 -38.96 -11.06 -31.03
CA LYS A 89 -40.21 -11.47 -30.39
C LYS A 89 -40.16 -11.31 -28.87
N ALA A 90 -39.10 -11.78 -28.21
CA ALA A 90 -38.95 -11.66 -26.76
C ALA A 90 -38.86 -10.20 -26.29
N LEU A 91 -38.23 -9.33 -27.09
CA LEU A 91 -38.11 -7.90 -26.82
C LEU A 91 -39.34 -7.08 -27.24
N GLU A 92 -40.36 -7.71 -27.83
CA GLU A 92 -41.54 -7.03 -28.38
C GLU A 92 -41.16 -5.94 -29.41
N ILE A 93 -40.13 -6.21 -30.22
CA ILE A 93 -39.73 -5.35 -31.33
C ILE A 93 -40.42 -5.85 -32.59
N SER A 94 -41.17 -4.97 -33.26
CA SER A 94 -41.81 -5.30 -34.53
C SER A 94 -40.75 -5.66 -35.59
N GLU A 95 -40.97 -6.73 -36.35
CA GLU A 95 -40.10 -7.11 -37.47
C GLU A 95 -40.01 -6.03 -38.57
N THR A 96 -40.99 -5.12 -38.61
CA THR A 96 -41.00 -3.96 -39.53
C THR A 96 -40.29 -2.74 -38.96
N SER A 97 -39.79 -2.79 -37.72
CA SER A 97 -39.02 -1.67 -37.15
C SER A 97 -37.68 -1.54 -37.87
N LEU A 98 -37.14 -0.33 -37.89
CA LEU A 98 -35.87 -0.07 -38.56
C LEU A 98 -34.73 -0.89 -37.92
N ALA A 99 -34.70 -1.00 -36.58
CA ALA A 99 -33.72 -1.83 -35.88
C ALA A 99 -33.84 -3.32 -36.24
N ALA A 100 -35.06 -3.86 -36.35
CA ALA A 100 -35.28 -5.26 -36.74
C ALA A 100 -34.78 -5.53 -38.16
N ILE A 101 -35.10 -4.64 -39.11
CA ILE A 101 -34.66 -4.74 -40.49
C ILE A 101 -33.13 -4.68 -40.57
N ILE A 102 -32.50 -3.74 -39.87
CA ILE A 102 -31.03 -3.61 -39.82
C ILE A 102 -30.40 -4.88 -39.25
N TRP A 103 -30.92 -5.40 -38.14
CA TRP A 103 -30.35 -6.57 -37.49
C TRP A 103 -30.48 -7.83 -38.36
N LEU A 104 -31.63 -8.03 -38.99
CA LEU A 104 -31.83 -9.14 -39.93
C LEU A 104 -30.95 -8.99 -41.18
N ASN A 105 -30.68 -7.76 -41.63
CA ASN A 105 -29.80 -7.49 -42.77
C ASN A 105 -28.34 -7.80 -42.47
N ILE A 106 -27.87 -7.71 -41.22
CA ILE A 106 -26.49 -8.11 -40.87
C ILE A 106 -26.34 -9.60 -40.57
N ALA A 107 -27.44 -10.35 -40.59
CA ALA A 107 -27.49 -11.78 -40.31
C ALA A 107 -27.40 -12.64 -41.57
N GLY A 108 -26.87 -13.86 -41.42
CA GLY A 108 -26.80 -14.86 -42.49
C GLY A 108 -25.55 -14.76 -43.36
N SER A 109 -25.11 -15.91 -43.88
CA SER A 109 -23.86 -16.05 -44.64
C SER A 109 -23.88 -15.35 -46.01
N GLU A 110 -25.07 -15.20 -46.60
CA GLU A 110 -25.25 -14.57 -47.91
C GLU A 110 -25.41 -13.04 -47.83
N SER A 111 -25.64 -12.48 -46.65
CA SER A 111 -25.85 -11.04 -46.50
C SER A 111 -24.67 -10.23 -47.04
N LYS A 112 -24.97 -9.20 -47.85
CA LYS A 112 -24.00 -8.18 -48.29
C LYS A 112 -23.45 -7.38 -47.09
N TRP A 113 -24.25 -7.22 -46.04
CA TRP A 113 -23.95 -6.43 -44.85
C TRP A 113 -23.48 -7.27 -43.66
N GLY A 114 -23.25 -8.56 -43.86
CA GLY A 114 -22.84 -9.47 -42.80
C GLY A 114 -21.55 -9.01 -42.12
N LEU A 115 -21.57 -8.95 -40.78
CA LEU A 115 -20.42 -8.49 -39.97
C LEU A 115 -19.15 -9.30 -40.23
N HIS A 116 -19.27 -10.59 -40.56
CA HIS A 116 -18.13 -11.42 -40.98
C HIS A 116 -17.43 -10.88 -42.23
N LYS A 117 -18.18 -10.47 -43.26
CA LYS A 117 -17.61 -9.94 -44.51
C LYS A 117 -16.98 -8.57 -44.33
N ARG A 118 -17.44 -7.79 -43.34
CA ARG A 118 -16.88 -6.46 -43.02
C ARG A 118 -15.64 -6.54 -42.14
N ALA A 119 -15.62 -7.49 -41.21
CA ALA A 119 -14.49 -7.76 -40.34
C ALA A 119 -13.26 -8.25 -41.13
N HIS A 120 -13.48 -9.11 -42.12
CA HIS A 120 -12.40 -9.69 -42.94
C HIS A 120 -12.27 -9.02 -44.29
N ARG A 121 -11.04 -8.97 -44.82
CA ARG A 121 -10.79 -8.52 -46.20
C ARG A 121 -11.28 -9.57 -47.21
N GLU A 122 -11.53 -9.12 -48.43
CA GLU A 122 -11.81 -10.02 -49.55
C GLU A 122 -10.49 -10.59 -50.06
N ASP A 123 -10.22 -11.87 -49.80
CA ASP A 123 -9.03 -12.60 -50.26
C ASP A 123 -7.71 -11.84 -50.00
N LEU A 124 -7.07 -11.35 -51.06
CA LEU A 124 -5.82 -10.59 -51.04
C LEU A 124 -6.03 -9.09 -51.33
N ALA A 125 -7.28 -8.62 -51.34
CA ALA A 125 -7.61 -7.21 -51.57
C ALA A 125 -7.05 -6.31 -50.44
N PRO A 126 -6.75 -5.04 -50.75
CA PRO A 126 -6.35 -4.07 -49.74
C PRO A 126 -7.49 -3.80 -48.74
N PRO A 127 -7.18 -3.25 -47.55
CA PRO A 127 -8.20 -2.75 -46.63
C PRO A 127 -9.15 -1.75 -47.31
N ARG A 128 -10.43 -1.80 -46.91
CA ARG A 128 -11.48 -0.93 -47.44
C ARG A 128 -11.41 0.41 -46.71
N ALA A 129 -11.36 1.50 -47.47
CA ALA A 129 -11.45 2.85 -46.92
C ALA A 129 -12.82 3.10 -46.26
N VAL A 130 -12.88 4.11 -45.39
CA VAL A 130 -14.15 4.62 -44.85
C VAL A 130 -14.90 5.34 -45.97
N SER A 131 -15.91 4.68 -46.54
CA SER A 131 -16.76 5.22 -47.60
C SER A 131 -18.08 5.75 -47.04
N GLU A 132 -18.81 6.54 -47.84
CA GLU A 132 -20.17 6.98 -47.48
C GLU A 132 -21.12 5.79 -47.20
N GLU A 133 -20.95 4.68 -47.94
CA GLU A 133 -21.67 3.42 -47.69
C GLU A 133 -21.35 2.84 -46.29
N PHE A 134 -20.10 2.96 -45.83
CA PHE A 134 -19.69 2.52 -44.51
C PHE A 134 -20.17 3.46 -43.40
N GLU A 135 -20.13 4.77 -43.63
CA GLU A 135 -20.69 5.74 -42.70
C GLU A 135 -22.19 5.56 -42.50
N ASP A 136 -22.92 5.24 -43.57
CA ASP A 136 -24.34 4.95 -43.48
C ASP A 136 -24.61 3.66 -42.70
N PHE A 137 -23.85 2.61 -42.98
CA PHE A 137 -23.87 1.39 -42.20
C PHE A 137 -23.59 1.65 -40.71
N TRP A 138 -22.60 2.48 -40.40
CA TRP A 138 -22.27 2.87 -39.03
C TRP A 138 -23.44 3.59 -38.34
N ARG A 139 -24.12 4.51 -39.03
CA ARG A 139 -25.35 5.15 -38.52
C ARG A 139 -26.46 4.15 -38.27
N GLN A 140 -26.66 3.18 -39.17
CA GLN A 140 -27.65 2.11 -39.00
C GLN A 140 -27.33 1.26 -37.76
N MET A 141 -26.06 0.95 -37.49
CA MET A 141 -25.67 0.19 -36.29
C MET A 141 -26.02 0.91 -34.99
N HIS A 142 -25.96 2.25 -34.94
CA HIS A 142 -26.44 3.00 -33.76
C HIS A 142 -27.94 2.86 -33.55
N ILE A 143 -28.75 2.92 -34.63
CA ILE A 143 -30.21 2.75 -34.54
C ILE A 143 -30.54 1.37 -33.97
N PHE A 144 -29.90 0.33 -34.53
CA PHE A 144 -30.04 -1.04 -34.05
C PHE A 144 -29.67 -1.18 -32.56
N LEU A 145 -28.48 -0.73 -32.17
CA LEU A 145 -28.01 -0.89 -30.79
C LEU A 145 -28.87 -0.13 -29.80
N ASP A 146 -29.27 1.10 -30.12
CA ASP A 146 -30.03 1.97 -29.21
C ASP A 146 -31.43 1.39 -28.93
N GLU A 147 -32.17 0.97 -29.97
CA GLU A 147 -33.53 0.40 -29.82
C GLU A 147 -33.51 -0.97 -29.11
N VAL A 148 -32.57 -1.84 -29.49
CA VAL A 148 -32.48 -3.19 -28.89
C VAL A 148 -32.06 -3.11 -27.43
N LEU A 149 -31.09 -2.26 -27.09
CA LEU A 149 -30.66 -2.10 -25.70
C LEU A 149 -31.75 -1.44 -24.84
N GLU A 150 -32.52 -0.50 -25.39
CA GLU A 150 -33.67 0.09 -24.69
C GLU A 150 -34.71 -0.97 -24.32
N LYS A 151 -35.08 -1.83 -25.27
CA LYS A 151 -36.04 -2.90 -25.01
C LYS A 151 -35.47 -3.96 -24.08
N PHE A 152 -34.17 -4.24 -24.17
CA PHE A 152 -33.54 -5.17 -23.26
C PHE A 152 -33.57 -4.67 -21.81
N GLU A 153 -33.36 -3.36 -21.61
CA GLU A 153 -33.45 -2.72 -20.29
C GLU A 153 -34.81 -2.98 -19.61
N THR A 154 -35.90 -3.01 -20.39
CA THR A 154 -37.25 -3.30 -19.86
C THR A 154 -37.45 -4.75 -19.41
N ARG A 155 -36.57 -5.68 -19.81
CA ARG A 155 -36.61 -7.12 -19.45
C ARG A 155 -35.72 -7.46 -18.25
N ALA A 156 -35.10 -6.46 -17.63
CA ALA A 156 -34.17 -6.64 -16.52
C ALA A 156 -34.76 -7.40 -15.32
N ALA A 157 -36.06 -7.27 -15.07
CA ALA A 157 -36.77 -7.99 -14.01
C ALA A 157 -36.77 -9.52 -14.24
N GLU A 158 -36.91 -9.98 -15.48
CA GLU A 158 -36.93 -11.42 -15.80
C GLU A 158 -35.56 -12.08 -15.55
N ILE A 159 -34.48 -11.38 -15.89
CA ILE A 159 -33.12 -11.82 -15.55
C ILE A 159 -32.98 -11.92 -14.04
N ARG A 160 -33.50 -10.93 -13.31
CA ARG A 160 -33.41 -10.91 -11.85
C ARG A 160 -34.14 -12.09 -11.21
N THR A 161 -35.34 -12.42 -11.66
CA THR A 161 -36.07 -13.61 -11.19
C THR A 161 -35.26 -14.89 -11.40
N LYS A 162 -34.61 -15.06 -12.56
CA LYS A 162 -33.76 -16.23 -12.81
C LYS A 162 -32.54 -16.27 -11.90
N LEU A 163 -31.94 -15.13 -11.59
CA LEU A 163 -30.84 -15.06 -10.63
C LEU A 163 -31.32 -15.41 -9.21
N ASP A 164 -32.50 -14.95 -8.80
CA ASP A 164 -33.09 -15.28 -7.50
C ASP A 164 -33.38 -16.78 -7.36
N GLU A 165 -33.84 -17.44 -8.43
CA GLU A 165 -34.00 -18.90 -8.49
C GLU A 165 -32.67 -19.63 -8.29
N LEU A 166 -31.57 -19.14 -8.87
CA LEU A 166 -30.24 -19.71 -8.66
C LEU A 166 -29.74 -19.47 -7.24
N LEU A 167 -29.97 -18.28 -6.69
CA LEU A 167 -29.56 -17.90 -5.34
C LEU A 167 -30.26 -18.73 -4.25
N ALA A 168 -31.46 -19.24 -4.52
CA ALA A 168 -32.19 -20.11 -3.62
C ALA A 168 -31.63 -21.55 -3.54
N LYS A 169 -30.76 -21.95 -4.48
CA LYS A 169 -30.19 -23.30 -4.51
C LYS A 169 -29.03 -23.44 -3.52
N CYS A 170 -29.13 -24.44 -2.65
CA CYS A 170 -28.07 -24.86 -1.71
C CYS A 170 -27.61 -26.31 -1.93
N THR A 171 -28.26 -27.04 -2.83
CA THR A 171 -27.88 -28.40 -3.25
C THR A 171 -28.14 -28.55 -4.75
N PHE A 172 -27.29 -29.32 -5.43
CA PHE A 172 -27.38 -29.53 -6.87
C PHE A 172 -26.70 -30.84 -7.27
N THR A 173 -27.24 -31.50 -8.30
CA THR A 173 -26.55 -32.57 -9.02
C THR A 173 -25.45 -32.01 -9.91
N GLU A 174 -24.51 -32.86 -10.34
CA GLU A 174 -23.41 -32.45 -11.24
C GLU A 174 -23.91 -31.84 -12.57
N ASN A 175 -25.00 -32.38 -13.12
CA ASN A 175 -25.59 -31.85 -14.35
C ASN A 175 -26.29 -30.51 -14.14
N GLU A 176 -26.96 -30.31 -13.01
CA GLU A 176 -27.64 -29.05 -12.68
C GLU A 176 -26.62 -27.93 -12.49
N ILE A 177 -25.60 -28.15 -11.67
CA ILE A 177 -24.58 -27.12 -11.42
C ILE A 177 -23.82 -26.76 -12.69
N LYS A 178 -23.52 -27.74 -13.55
CA LYS A 178 -22.87 -27.46 -14.84
C LYS A 178 -23.73 -26.54 -15.71
N LYS A 179 -25.03 -26.82 -15.81
CA LYS A 179 -25.98 -26.01 -16.57
C LYS A 179 -26.11 -24.60 -15.99
N ASP A 180 -26.21 -24.48 -14.67
CA ASP A 180 -26.32 -23.19 -13.98
C ASP A 180 -25.04 -22.34 -14.16
N LEU A 181 -23.87 -22.97 -14.06
CA LEU A 181 -22.58 -22.31 -14.30
C LEU A 181 -22.40 -21.88 -15.77
N ASP A 182 -22.86 -22.68 -16.73
CA ASP A 182 -22.88 -22.30 -18.15
C ASP A 182 -23.81 -21.11 -18.39
N PHE A 183 -24.98 -21.12 -17.77
CA PHE A 183 -25.92 -20.00 -17.82
C PHE A 183 -25.30 -18.71 -17.26
N LEU A 184 -24.70 -18.77 -16.06
CA LEU A 184 -24.02 -17.63 -15.45
C LEU A 184 -22.87 -17.10 -16.31
N ARG A 185 -22.09 -17.98 -16.96
CA ARG A 185 -20.90 -17.58 -17.74
C ARG A 185 -21.22 -17.07 -19.14
N LEU A 186 -22.19 -17.69 -19.81
CA LEU A 186 -22.46 -17.45 -21.23
C LEU A 186 -23.63 -16.49 -21.45
N ASN A 187 -24.52 -16.35 -20.46
CA ASN A 187 -25.78 -15.65 -20.66
C ASN A 187 -26.08 -14.56 -19.64
N ILE A 188 -25.38 -14.52 -18.50
CA ILE A 188 -25.51 -13.42 -17.54
C ILE A 188 -24.44 -12.36 -17.82
N PRO A 189 -24.84 -11.09 -18.02
CA PRO A 189 -23.90 -9.99 -18.25
C PRO A 189 -22.87 -9.87 -17.12
N ASN A 190 -21.59 -9.71 -17.48
CA ASN A 190 -20.53 -9.39 -16.52
C ASN A 190 -20.56 -7.89 -16.17
N SER A 191 -21.62 -7.49 -15.49
CA SER A 191 -21.90 -6.14 -15.04
C SER A 191 -22.30 -6.13 -13.56
N SER A 192 -22.27 -4.96 -12.93
CA SER A 192 -22.74 -4.78 -11.55
C SER A 192 -24.22 -5.14 -11.39
N PHE A 193 -25.03 -4.92 -12.43
CA PHE A 193 -26.47 -5.15 -12.39
C PHE A 193 -26.86 -6.64 -12.37
N ALA A 194 -26.08 -7.50 -13.04
CA ALA A 194 -26.47 -8.91 -13.22
C ALA A 194 -25.52 -9.85 -12.47
N LEU A 195 -24.32 -10.10 -12.98
CA LEU A 195 -23.35 -10.97 -12.27
C LEU A 195 -22.95 -10.38 -10.92
N GLY A 196 -22.83 -9.05 -10.82
CA GLY A 196 -22.61 -8.35 -9.56
C GLY A 196 -23.74 -8.61 -8.57
N TYR A 197 -25.00 -8.48 -8.98
CA TYR A 197 -26.17 -8.80 -8.15
C TYR A 197 -26.13 -10.25 -7.64
N PHE A 198 -25.82 -11.22 -8.50
CA PHE A 198 -25.68 -12.62 -8.09
C PHE A 198 -24.63 -12.77 -6.99
N PHE A 199 -23.40 -12.29 -7.21
CA PHE A 199 -22.34 -12.41 -6.21
C PHE A 199 -22.59 -11.57 -4.95
N GLU A 200 -23.28 -10.44 -5.03
CA GLU A 200 -23.65 -9.63 -3.86
C GLU A 200 -24.58 -10.41 -2.94
N ASN A 201 -25.54 -11.14 -3.51
CA ASN A 201 -26.61 -11.82 -2.78
C ASN A 201 -26.33 -13.31 -2.52
N LEU A 202 -25.28 -13.88 -3.12
CA LEU A 202 -24.89 -15.27 -2.90
C LEU A 202 -24.39 -15.47 -1.46
N LYS A 203 -25.07 -16.35 -0.72
CA LYS A 203 -24.76 -16.68 0.68
C LYS A 203 -24.29 -18.12 0.88
N HIS A 204 -24.67 -19.03 -0.02
CA HIS A 204 -24.42 -20.46 0.10
C HIS A 204 -22.96 -20.80 -0.25
N PRO A 205 -22.15 -21.36 0.68
CA PRO A 205 -20.75 -21.71 0.44
C PRO A 205 -20.56 -22.87 -0.56
N GLU A 206 -21.58 -23.69 -0.80
CA GLU A 206 -21.55 -24.85 -1.70
C GLU A 206 -21.23 -24.45 -3.15
N TRP A 207 -21.53 -23.20 -3.52
CA TRP A 207 -21.24 -22.64 -4.83
C TRP A 207 -19.75 -22.31 -5.04
N LEU A 208 -18.96 -22.17 -3.97
CA LEU A 208 -17.60 -21.65 -4.05
C LEU A 208 -16.71 -22.50 -4.97
N GLN A 209 -16.61 -23.79 -4.69
CA GLN A 209 -15.75 -24.70 -5.45
C GLN A 209 -16.22 -24.86 -6.92
N PRO A 210 -17.51 -25.04 -7.23
CA PRO A 210 -17.99 -25.04 -8.61
C PRO A 210 -17.68 -23.73 -9.37
N LEU A 211 -17.88 -22.56 -8.73
CA LEU A 211 -17.58 -21.26 -9.32
C LEU A 211 -16.07 -21.09 -9.57
N HIS A 212 -15.24 -21.56 -8.64
CA HIS A 212 -13.79 -21.54 -8.78
C HIS A 212 -13.31 -22.41 -9.93
N ASN A 213 -13.77 -23.65 -10.02
CA ASN A 213 -13.45 -24.57 -11.11
C ASN A 213 -13.88 -24.03 -12.47
N LYS A 214 -14.99 -23.27 -12.54
CA LYS A 214 -15.45 -22.63 -13.78
C LYS A 214 -14.66 -21.35 -14.12
N GLY A 215 -13.85 -20.83 -13.20
CA GLY A 215 -12.96 -19.70 -13.40
C GLY A 215 -13.60 -18.33 -13.13
N PHE A 216 -14.65 -18.24 -12.31
CA PHE A 216 -15.28 -16.95 -11.98
C PHE A 216 -14.37 -16.00 -11.17
N PHE A 217 -13.33 -16.52 -10.53
CA PHE A 217 -12.33 -15.75 -9.76
C PHE A 217 -11.05 -15.46 -10.56
N ASN A 218 -11.01 -15.75 -11.86
CA ASN A 218 -9.79 -15.65 -12.66
C ASN A 218 -9.49 -14.25 -13.19
N ASN A 219 -10.51 -13.41 -13.33
CA ASN A 219 -10.41 -12.12 -14.02
C ASN A 219 -10.92 -11.00 -13.10
N PRO A 220 -10.14 -10.60 -12.09
CA PRO A 220 -10.47 -9.44 -11.26
C PRO A 220 -10.51 -8.16 -12.12
N PRO A 221 -11.35 -7.17 -11.76
CA PRO A 221 -11.40 -5.90 -12.48
C PRO A 221 -10.09 -5.13 -12.33
N ASP A 222 -9.54 -4.70 -13.46
CA ASP A 222 -8.37 -3.84 -13.54
C ASP A 222 -8.63 -2.46 -12.91
N VAL A 223 -7.53 -1.82 -12.50
CA VAL A 223 -7.52 -0.43 -12.03
C VAL A 223 -7.66 0.48 -13.25
N GLU A 224 -8.65 1.38 -13.23
CA GLU A 224 -8.72 2.41 -14.26
C GLU A 224 -7.77 3.54 -13.91
N ILE A 225 -6.94 3.90 -14.88
CA ILE A 225 -5.96 4.97 -14.78
C ILE A 225 -6.41 6.03 -15.79
N ASP A 226 -6.47 7.29 -15.36
CA ASP A 226 -6.73 8.37 -16.30
C ASP A 226 -5.65 8.47 -17.39
N ALA A 227 -5.94 9.20 -18.47
CA ALA A 227 -5.01 9.35 -19.59
C ALA A 227 -3.67 10.01 -19.21
N GLU A 228 -3.63 10.69 -18.07
CA GLU A 228 -2.47 11.44 -17.57
C GLU A 228 -1.65 10.63 -16.54
N GLY A 229 -2.11 9.44 -16.14
CA GLY A 229 -1.46 8.59 -15.14
C GLY A 229 -1.56 9.10 -13.70
N LYS A 230 -2.43 10.07 -13.41
CA LYS A 230 -2.48 10.80 -12.13
C LYS A 230 -3.56 10.31 -11.19
N THR A 231 -4.70 9.87 -11.71
CA THR A 231 -5.80 9.34 -10.89
C THR A 231 -6.02 7.86 -11.15
N PHE A 232 -6.21 7.13 -10.05
CA PHE A 232 -6.50 5.71 -10.03
C PHE A 232 -7.91 5.49 -9.51
N ARG A 233 -8.69 4.68 -10.23
CA ARG A 233 -10.03 4.26 -9.80
C ARG A 233 -10.07 2.76 -9.62
N PHE A 234 -10.29 2.36 -8.38
CA PHE A 234 -10.51 0.96 -8.01
C PHE A 234 -11.99 0.61 -8.17
N TYR A 235 -12.26 -0.55 -8.76
CA TYR A 235 -13.61 -1.08 -8.89
C TYR A 235 -13.88 -2.14 -7.84
N VAL A 236 -15.08 -2.10 -7.26
CA VAL A 236 -15.57 -3.19 -6.42
C VAL A 236 -15.67 -4.47 -7.25
N TRP A 237 -15.29 -5.59 -6.64
CA TRP A 237 -15.46 -6.91 -7.21
C TRP A 237 -16.33 -7.76 -6.30
N GLU A 238 -17.58 -8.01 -6.69
CA GLU A 238 -18.54 -8.70 -5.81
C GLU A 238 -18.11 -10.14 -5.48
N GLN A 239 -17.31 -10.74 -6.36
CA GLN A 239 -16.67 -12.02 -6.16
C GLN A 239 -15.75 -12.02 -4.93
N SER A 240 -14.88 -11.01 -4.73
CA SER A 240 -14.03 -10.96 -3.53
C SER A 240 -14.83 -10.74 -2.25
N ARG A 241 -15.92 -9.96 -2.34
CA ARG A 241 -16.86 -9.80 -1.24
C ARG A 241 -17.59 -11.10 -0.88
N TYR A 242 -17.89 -11.93 -1.87
CA TYR A 242 -18.43 -13.28 -1.64
C TYR A 242 -17.40 -14.17 -0.92
N LEU A 243 -16.15 -14.22 -1.39
CA LEU A 243 -15.06 -14.96 -0.72
C LEU A 243 -14.95 -14.57 0.76
N ARG A 244 -15.00 -13.26 1.03
CA ARG A 244 -14.99 -12.72 2.38
C ARG A 244 -16.15 -13.21 3.25
N ARG A 245 -17.36 -13.36 2.69
CA ARG A 245 -18.54 -13.83 3.45
C ARG A 245 -18.47 -15.31 3.79
N VAL A 246 -17.96 -16.14 2.88
CA VAL A 246 -17.90 -17.62 3.05
C VAL A 246 -16.60 -18.10 3.70
N ALA A 247 -15.69 -17.20 4.04
CA ALA A 247 -14.36 -17.53 4.56
C ALA A 247 -14.37 -18.36 5.86
N SER A 248 -15.40 -18.24 6.70
CA SER A 248 -15.53 -19.09 7.90
C SER A 248 -16.00 -20.51 7.58
N ASP A 249 -16.78 -20.68 6.51
CA ASP A 249 -17.37 -21.97 6.12
C ASP A 249 -16.44 -22.79 5.20
N LYS A 250 -15.67 -22.09 4.35
CA LYS A 250 -14.77 -22.66 3.33
C LYS A 250 -13.39 -21.98 3.32
N PRO A 251 -12.64 -21.99 4.43
CA PRO A 251 -11.41 -21.22 4.56
C PRO A 251 -10.28 -21.72 3.63
N GLU A 252 -10.19 -23.02 3.36
CA GLU A 252 -9.15 -23.59 2.51
C GLU A 252 -9.30 -23.15 1.04
N GLU A 253 -10.52 -23.23 0.48
CA GLU A 253 -10.78 -22.78 -0.89
C GLU A 253 -10.61 -21.26 -1.02
N VAL A 254 -11.02 -20.49 -0.01
CA VAL A 254 -10.81 -19.03 0.00
C VAL A 254 -9.32 -18.69 0.05
N LEU A 255 -8.52 -19.40 0.85
CA LEU A 255 -7.07 -19.24 0.88
C LEU A 255 -6.45 -19.54 -0.49
N GLU A 256 -6.85 -20.64 -1.13
CA GLU A 256 -6.34 -21.04 -2.44
C GLU A 256 -6.60 -19.95 -3.49
N ILE A 257 -7.85 -19.48 -3.59
CA ILE A 257 -8.23 -18.40 -4.52
C ILE A 257 -7.45 -17.11 -4.20
N GLY A 258 -7.32 -16.78 -2.91
CA GLY A 258 -6.56 -15.62 -2.46
C GLY A 258 -5.08 -15.67 -2.86
N ILE A 259 -4.43 -16.83 -2.77
CA ILE A 259 -3.04 -17.03 -3.22
C ILE A 259 -2.94 -16.91 -4.75
N GLN A 260 -3.87 -17.53 -5.50
CA GLN A 260 -3.89 -17.44 -6.96
C GLN A 260 -4.02 -15.99 -7.47
N LEU A 261 -4.68 -15.11 -6.72
CA LEU A 261 -4.80 -13.69 -7.06
C LEU A 261 -3.48 -12.93 -6.89
N PHE A 262 -2.67 -13.28 -5.89
CA PHE A 262 -1.30 -12.73 -5.77
C PHE A 262 -0.42 -13.17 -6.93
N ASP A 263 -0.52 -14.43 -7.36
CA ASP A 263 0.30 -14.98 -8.45
C ASP A 263 0.01 -14.34 -9.81
N ARG A 264 -1.15 -13.68 -9.95
CA ARG A 264 -1.57 -12.97 -11.16
C ARG A 264 -1.25 -11.47 -11.15
N ASP A 265 -0.54 -10.98 -10.13
CA ASP A 265 -0.23 -9.55 -9.95
C ASP A 265 -1.50 -8.66 -9.99
N CYS A 266 -2.55 -9.08 -9.28
CA CYS A 266 -3.77 -8.28 -9.18
C CYS A 266 -3.44 -6.90 -8.57
N LYS A 267 -3.75 -5.82 -9.29
CA LYS A 267 -3.44 -4.44 -8.88
C LYS A 267 -4.54 -3.77 -8.07
N ASN A 268 -5.74 -4.36 -8.04
CA ASN A 268 -6.89 -3.77 -7.40
C ASN A 268 -6.87 -4.02 -5.88
N ILE A 269 -6.49 -2.98 -5.14
CA ILE A 269 -6.28 -3.05 -3.69
C ILE A 269 -7.55 -3.36 -2.88
N LEU A 270 -8.75 -3.05 -3.41
CA LEU A 270 -10.00 -3.36 -2.74
C LEU A 270 -10.22 -4.87 -2.61
N ILE A 271 -9.68 -5.66 -3.55
CA ILE A 271 -9.75 -7.12 -3.51
C ILE A 271 -8.90 -7.65 -2.36
N TYR A 272 -7.69 -7.12 -2.16
CA TYR A 272 -6.86 -7.50 -1.01
C TYR A 272 -7.46 -7.03 0.31
N GLN A 273 -8.21 -5.93 0.32
CA GLN A 273 -8.98 -5.52 1.49
C GLN A 273 -10.05 -6.56 1.85
N ASP A 274 -10.83 -7.03 0.87
CA ASP A 274 -11.81 -8.09 1.09
C ASP A 274 -11.16 -9.40 1.55
N LEU A 275 -10.04 -9.79 0.95
CA LEU A 275 -9.29 -11.00 1.30
C LEU A 275 -8.62 -10.91 2.68
N ALA A 276 -8.14 -9.73 3.08
CA ALA A 276 -7.62 -9.51 4.43
C ALA A 276 -8.74 -9.65 5.49
N GLU A 277 -9.94 -9.12 5.19
CA GLU A 277 -11.11 -9.36 6.03
C GLU A 277 -11.57 -10.82 6.00
N ALA A 278 -11.38 -11.53 4.89
CA ALA A 278 -11.61 -12.97 4.80
C ALA A 278 -10.64 -13.71 5.73
N ALA A 279 -9.36 -13.35 5.72
CA ALA A 279 -8.34 -13.96 6.58
C ALA A 279 -8.63 -13.80 8.08
N LEU A 280 -9.21 -12.69 8.52
CA LEU A 280 -9.67 -12.52 9.91
C LEU A 280 -10.79 -13.50 10.32
N ARG A 281 -11.47 -14.12 9.36
CA ARG A 281 -12.55 -15.08 9.57
C ARG A 281 -12.11 -16.54 9.40
N MET A 282 -10.88 -16.76 8.93
CA MET A 282 -10.28 -18.08 8.76
C MET A 282 -9.59 -18.54 10.05
N PRO A 283 -9.34 -19.85 10.22
CA PRO A 283 -8.43 -20.37 11.24
C PRO A 283 -7.04 -19.71 11.17
N SER A 284 -6.38 -19.56 12.32
CA SER A 284 -5.12 -18.82 12.47
C SER A 284 -4.00 -19.32 11.55
N GLU A 285 -3.92 -20.62 11.32
CA GLU A 285 -2.90 -21.25 10.48
C GLU A 285 -3.10 -20.87 9.00
N LEU A 286 -4.35 -20.81 8.54
CA LEU A 286 -4.70 -20.44 7.17
C LEU A 286 -4.58 -18.93 6.97
N ALA A 287 -5.00 -18.13 7.95
CA ALA A 287 -4.78 -16.70 7.97
C ALA A 287 -3.29 -16.35 7.92
N ALA A 288 -2.45 -17.07 8.68
CA ALA A 288 -0.99 -16.90 8.68
C ALA A 288 -0.40 -17.16 7.28
N ARG A 289 -0.78 -18.26 6.62
CA ARG A 289 -0.34 -18.57 5.24
C ARG A 289 -0.71 -17.47 4.25
N TRP A 290 -1.92 -16.92 4.36
CA TRP A 290 -2.33 -15.78 3.53
C TRP A 290 -1.48 -14.54 3.82
N VAL A 291 -1.26 -14.23 5.11
CA VAL A 291 -0.47 -13.07 5.55
C VAL A 291 0.98 -13.16 5.12
N GLU A 292 1.59 -14.35 5.10
CA GLU A 292 2.94 -14.55 4.56
C GLU A 292 3.02 -14.13 3.08
N ARG A 293 2.05 -14.55 2.27
CA ARG A 293 1.98 -14.17 0.85
C ARG A 293 1.72 -12.67 0.69
N ALA A 294 0.80 -12.11 1.48
CA ALA A 294 0.54 -10.67 1.50
C ALA A 294 1.79 -9.87 1.87
N THR A 295 2.55 -10.32 2.88
CA THR A 295 3.80 -9.68 3.30
C THR A 295 4.87 -9.70 2.21
N GLN A 296 4.97 -10.79 1.43
CA GLN A 296 5.85 -10.85 0.27
C GLN A 296 5.42 -9.87 -0.82
N TRP A 297 4.12 -9.79 -1.10
CA TRP A 297 3.56 -8.83 -2.04
C TRP A 297 3.85 -7.39 -1.62
N LEU A 298 3.67 -7.04 -0.33
CA LEU A 298 4.01 -5.72 0.23
C LEU A 298 5.49 -5.36 0.00
N LYS A 299 6.42 -6.32 0.15
CA LYS A 299 7.86 -6.08 -0.06
C LYS A 299 8.19 -5.66 -1.48
N VAL A 300 7.58 -6.33 -2.46
CA VAL A 300 7.89 -6.14 -3.89
C VAL A 300 7.14 -4.94 -4.47
N SER A 301 5.97 -4.60 -3.92
CA SER A 301 5.23 -3.43 -4.35
C SER A 301 5.98 -2.14 -3.98
N GLN A 302 6.49 -1.45 -5.01
CA GLN A 302 7.20 -0.17 -4.89
C GLN A 302 6.26 1.04 -4.76
N SER A 303 4.97 0.87 -4.98
CA SER A 303 4.00 1.96 -4.90
C SER A 303 3.57 2.20 -3.44
N PRO A 304 3.57 3.46 -2.96
CA PRO A 304 2.78 3.83 -1.78
C PRO A 304 1.35 3.36 -2.01
N PHE A 305 0.76 2.67 -1.04
CA PHE A 305 -0.61 2.19 -1.19
C PHE A 305 -1.56 3.38 -1.16
N ALA A 306 -2.61 3.30 -1.97
CA ALA A 306 -3.58 4.38 -2.11
C ALA A 306 -4.07 4.84 -0.72
N VAL A 307 -3.90 6.14 -0.52
CA VAL A 307 -4.18 7.01 0.63
C VAL A 307 -5.60 6.85 1.23
N HIS A 308 -6.48 6.05 0.62
CA HIS A 308 -7.91 5.94 0.96
C HIS A 308 -8.43 4.51 1.15
N THR A 309 -7.58 3.56 1.53
CA THR A 309 -8.01 2.16 1.79
C THR A 309 -7.99 1.80 3.26
N ARG A 310 -8.88 0.88 3.67
CA ARG A 310 -8.93 0.38 5.05
C ARG A 310 -7.98 -0.79 5.30
N LEU A 311 -7.25 -1.21 4.25
CA LEU A 311 -6.33 -2.33 4.29
C LEU A 311 -5.31 -2.25 5.44
N PRO A 312 -4.69 -1.08 5.77
CA PRO A 312 -3.75 -0.98 6.88
C PRO A 312 -4.39 -1.31 8.23
N GLU A 313 -5.62 -0.84 8.46
CA GLU A 313 -6.35 -1.12 9.71
C GLU A 313 -6.65 -2.62 9.85
N ILE A 314 -6.99 -3.28 8.74
CA ILE A 314 -7.27 -4.72 8.71
C ILE A 314 -5.99 -5.51 8.94
N PHE A 315 -4.86 -5.08 8.37
CA PHE A 315 -3.56 -5.67 8.67
C PHE A 315 -3.18 -5.49 10.15
N GLY A 316 -3.45 -4.35 10.76
CA GLY A 316 -3.32 -4.15 12.21
C GLY A 316 -4.13 -5.19 13.01
N LYS A 317 -5.38 -5.43 12.63
CA LYS A 317 -6.21 -6.47 13.25
C LYS A 317 -5.66 -7.87 13.03
N LEU A 318 -5.12 -8.18 11.86
CA LEU A 318 -4.48 -9.47 11.58
C LEU A 318 -3.24 -9.69 12.42
N ILE A 319 -2.41 -8.65 12.62
CA ILE A 319 -1.27 -8.68 13.54
C ILE A 319 -1.73 -9.08 14.95
N ASN A 320 -2.80 -8.47 15.46
CA ASN A 320 -3.34 -8.82 16.77
C ASN A 320 -3.86 -10.25 16.81
N TYR A 321 -4.69 -10.62 15.83
CA TYR A 321 -5.29 -11.93 15.74
C TYR A 321 -4.23 -13.05 15.72
N LEU A 322 -3.19 -12.90 14.92
CA LEU A 322 -2.08 -13.86 14.83
C LEU A 322 -1.21 -13.87 16.09
N SER A 323 -1.03 -12.72 16.75
CA SER A 323 -0.26 -12.63 17.99
C SER A 323 -0.92 -13.39 19.15
N ILE A 324 -2.26 -13.36 19.25
CA ILE A 324 -2.99 -14.05 20.31
C ILE A 324 -3.24 -15.54 20.00
N THR A 325 -3.10 -15.95 18.73
CA THR A 325 -3.35 -17.33 18.26
C THR A 325 -2.06 -18.13 18.01
N ASN A 326 -0.96 -17.75 18.68
CA ASN A 326 0.34 -18.46 18.60
C ASN A 326 1.02 -18.44 17.21
N GLN A 327 0.65 -17.50 16.33
CA GLN A 327 1.28 -17.24 15.03
C GLN A 327 2.16 -15.97 15.08
N VAL A 328 2.92 -15.82 16.17
CA VAL A 328 3.59 -14.57 16.54
C VAL A 328 4.65 -14.15 15.52
N ASP A 329 5.43 -15.08 14.98
CA ASP A 329 6.48 -14.75 14.00
C ASP A 329 5.91 -14.16 12.71
N VAL A 330 4.76 -14.67 12.25
CA VAL A 330 4.06 -14.15 11.09
C VAL A 330 3.50 -12.75 11.37
N ALA A 331 2.95 -12.53 12.57
CA ALA A 331 2.49 -11.21 13.00
C ALA A 331 3.63 -10.17 13.04
N ILE A 332 4.80 -10.55 13.59
CA ILE A 332 6.00 -9.70 13.64
C ILE A 332 6.48 -9.37 12.22
N ASN A 333 6.51 -10.36 11.33
CA ASN A 333 6.96 -10.16 9.96
C ASN A 333 6.05 -9.20 9.20
N LEU A 334 4.73 -9.32 9.34
CA LEU A 334 3.76 -8.39 8.77
C LEU A 334 3.93 -6.98 9.36
N ALA A 335 4.02 -6.85 10.70
CA ALA A 335 4.21 -5.57 11.36
C ALA A 335 5.48 -4.84 10.90
N ARG A 336 6.59 -5.58 10.75
CA ARG A 336 7.86 -5.04 10.24
C ARG A 336 7.72 -4.47 8.84
N GLU A 337 6.98 -5.16 7.97
CA GLU A 337 6.81 -4.74 6.58
C GLU A 337 5.84 -3.58 6.45
N LEU A 338 4.76 -3.62 7.22
CA LEU A 338 3.71 -2.60 7.23
C LEU A 338 4.22 -1.25 7.73
N LEU A 339 5.10 -1.28 8.73
CA LEU A 339 5.74 -0.12 9.33
C LEU A 339 7.10 0.22 8.67
N ALA A 340 7.44 -0.42 7.55
CA ALA A 340 8.69 -0.16 6.87
C ALA A 340 8.73 1.27 6.32
N VAL A 341 9.84 1.96 6.59
CA VAL A 341 10.18 3.24 5.99
C VAL A 341 10.96 2.98 4.71
N LEU A 342 10.46 3.48 3.58
CA LEU A 342 11.04 3.32 2.26
C LEU A 342 11.91 4.55 1.90
N PRO A 343 12.97 4.36 1.08
CA PRO A 343 13.79 5.47 0.62
C PRO A 343 12.97 6.41 -0.29
N SER A 344 13.12 7.72 -0.13
CA SER A 344 12.68 8.70 -1.15
C SER A 344 13.45 8.45 -2.45
N SER A 345 12.80 8.75 -3.58
CA SER A 345 13.21 8.43 -4.95
C SER A 345 14.72 8.55 -5.24
N SER A 346 15.20 7.72 -6.15
CA SER A 346 16.59 7.52 -6.58
C SER A 346 17.26 8.69 -7.34
N GLU A 347 16.91 9.95 -7.06
CA GLU A 347 17.69 11.10 -7.53
C GLU A 347 18.66 11.57 -6.42
N PRO A 348 19.98 11.39 -6.59
CA PRO A 348 20.97 11.62 -5.54
C PRO A 348 21.13 13.09 -5.12
N ASP A 349 20.64 14.06 -5.90
CA ASP A 349 21.23 15.41 -5.94
C ASP A 349 20.51 16.51 -5.16
N SER A 350 19.36 16.24 -4.52
CA SER A 350 18.73 17.23 -3.64
C SER A 350 18.97 16.91 -2.16
N ILE A 351 19.87 17.68 -1.54
CA ILE A 351 20.12 17.68 -0.08
C ILE A 351 18.86 18.10 0.71
N LEU A 352 17.85 18.67 0.04
CA LEU A 352 16.67 19.29 0.65
C LEU A 352 15.36 18.48 0.49
N SER A 353 15.37 17.30 -0.14
CA SER A 353 14.13 16.53 -0.39
C SER A 353 14.30 15.01 -0.27
N ARG A 354 14.81 14.55 0.87
CA ARG A 354 14.89 13.11 1.20
C ARG A 354 13.90 12.74 2.30
N GLU A 355 12.63 13.07 2.11
CA GLU A 355 11.58 12.70 3.06
C GLU A 355 11.36 11.17 3.05
N PRO A 356 11.18 10.53 4.23
CA PRO A 356 10.91 9.10 4.30
C PRO A 356 9.53 8.80 3.72
N ILE A 357 9.46 7.86 2.78
CA ILE A 357 8.17 7.41 2.27
C ILE A 357 7.70 6.27 3.17
N ILE A 358 6.70 6.54 4.01
CA ILE A 358 5.95 5.49 4.71
C ILE A 358 4.95 4.85 3.75
N ARG A 359 4.65 3.55 3.96
CA ARG A 359 3.78 2.79 3.05
C ARG A 359 2.33 3.28 2.99
N PHE A 360 1.88 3.96 4.05
CA PHE A 360 0.52 4.47 4.24
C PHE A 360 0.57 5.81 4.99
N GLU A 361 -0.55 6.53 5.01
CA GLU A 361 -0.67 7.78 5.77
C GLU A 361 -0.29 7.64 7.26
N GLU A 362 0.21 8.73 7.83
CA GLU A 362 0.66 8.83 9.23
C GLU A 362 -0.42 8.41 10.23
N TYR A 363 -1.70 8.72 9.96
CA TYR A 363 -2.82 8.31 10.81
C TYR A 363 -2.88 6.79 10.99
N HIS A 364 -2.82 6.04 9.90
CA HIS A 364 -2.85 4.57 9.94
C HIS A 364 -1.60 4.01 10.60
N TYR A 365 -0.44 4.60 10.31
CA TYR A 365 0.84 4.23 10.90
C TYR A 365 0.80 4.37 12.44
N SER A 366 0.37 5.53 12.95
CA SER A 366 0.20 5.81 14.37
C SER A 366 -0.78 4.83 15.04
N LYS A 367 -1.94 4.60 14.40
CA LYS A 367 -2.96 3.68 14.92
C LYS A 367 -2.46 2.25 15.05
N ILE A 368 -1.76 1.72 14.04
CA ILE A 368 -1.21 0.36 14.07
C ILE A 368 -0.21 0.20 15.22
N ILE A 369 0.63 1.22 15.44
CA ILE A 369 1.62 1.21 16.51
C ILE A 369 0.95 1.28 17.89
N ASN A 370 -0.01 2.18 18.05
CA ASN A 370 -0.65 2.41 19.34
C ASN A 370 -1.61 1.27 19.74
N GLU A 371 -2.33 0.69 18.79
CA GLU A 371 -3.39 -0.28 19.08
C GLU A 371 -2.95 -1.73 18.90
N ASN A 372 -2.07 -2.03 17.94
CA ASN A 372 -1.81 -3.41 17.52
C ASN A 372 -0.44 -3.93 17.97
N VAL A 373 0.59 -3.10 17.83
CA VAL A 373 1.96 -3.44 18.20
C VAL A 373 2.13 -3.69 19.71
N LEU A 374 1.39 -2.98 20.56
CA LEU A 374 1.47 -3.13 22.02
C LEU A 374 1.11 -4.54 22.48
N ILE A 375 0.21 -5.22 21.75
CA ILE A 375 -0.21 -6.59 22.05
C ILE A 375 0.93 -7.57 21.74
N ILE A 376 1.71 -7.33 20.68
CA ILE A 376 2.90 -8.13 20.35
C ILE A 376 4.00 -7.96 21.42
N LEU A 377 4.18 -6.75 21.96
CA LEU A 377 5.16 -6.49 23.01
C LEU A 377 4.83 -7.23 24.32
N ASN A 378 3.55 -7.45 24.59
CA ASN A 378 3.09 -8.20 25.77
C ASN A 378 3.18 -9.72 25.61
N SER A 379 3.31 -10.25 24.39
CA SER A 379 3.40 -11.71 24.12
C SER A 379 4.83 -12.29 24.22
N GLN A 380 5.77 -11.54 24.82
CA GLN A 380 7.12 -11.99 25.24
C GLN A 380 8.01 -12.62 24.17
N SER A 381 8.45 -11.85 23.17
CA SER A 381 9.63 -12.27 22.39
C SER A 381 10.66 -11.16 22.21
N ASN A 382 11.92 -11.45 22.54
CA ASN A 382 13.08 -10.59 22.30
C ASN A 382 13.20 -10.15 20.83
N ALA A 383 12.62 -10.92 19.90
CA ALA A 383 12.52 -10.60 18.48
C ALA A 383 11.70 -9.32 18.20
N VAL A 384 10.68 -9.03 19.01
CA VAL A 384 9.83 -7.83 18.87
C VAL A 384 10.61 -6.58 19.25
N LEU A 385 11.33 -6.60 20.38
CA LEU A 385 12.22 -5.51 20.79
C LEU A 385 13.28 -5.20 19.73
N MET A 386 13.89 -6.23 19.12
CA MET A 386 14.89 -6.05 18.05
C MET A 386 14.27 -5.53 16.74
N THR A 387 13.02 -5.89 16.45
CA THR A 387 12.29 -5.38 15.28
C THR A 387 11.92 -3.91 15.47
N PHE A 388 11.44 -3.54 16.67
CA PHE A 388 11.18 -2.15 17.05
C PHE A 388 12.44 -1.29 17.05
N TYR A 389 13.55 -1.83 17.55
CA TYR A 389 14.86 -1.19 17.49
C TYR A 389 15.29 -0.86 16.06
N ASN A 390 15.10 -1.79 15.12
CA ASN A 390 15.46 -1.59 13.72
C ASN A 390 14.51 -0.62 13.00
N LEU A 391 13.21 -0.62 13.34
CA LEU A 391 12.21 0.30 12.79
C LEU A 391 12.47 1.74 13.27
N LEU A 392 12.66 1.95 14.58
CA LEU A 392 13.03 3.25 15.14
C LEU A 392 14.37 3.74 14.58
N GLY A 393 15.37 2.85 14.44
CA GLY A 393 16.66 3.21 13.86
C GLY A 393 16.60 3.62 12.39
N LYS A 394 15.63 3.12 11.62
CA LYS A 394 15.43 3.51 10.22
C LYS A 394 14.56 4.77 10.09
N TYR A 395 13.53 4.91 10.93
CA TYR A 395 12.69 6.11 11.00
C TYR A 395 13.52 7.35 11.37
N LEU A 396 14.36 7.23 12.41
CA LEU A 396 15.24 8.31 12.88
C LEU A 396 16.39 8.64 11.92
N TYR A 397 16.68 7.77 10.95
CA TYR A 397 17.68 8.04 9.91
C TYR A 397 17.10 8.86 8.74
N HIS A 398 15.76 9.01 8.66
CA HIS A 398 15.09 9.64 7.54
C HIS A 398 14.01 10.70 7.85
N SER A 399 13.42 10.82 9.06
CA SER A 399 12.42 11.87 9.35
C SER A 399 12.99 13.08 10.10
N LEU A 400 12.63 14.30 9.66
CA LEU A 400 13.07 15.58 10.25
C LEU A 400 11.98 16.31 11.06
N GLU A 401 10.82 15.70 11.30
CA GLU A 401 9.81 16.26 12.23
C GLU A 401 9.32 15.19 13.22
N ILE A 402 9.22 15.60 14.50
CA ILE A 402 8.82 14.77 15.64
C ILE A 402 7.36 15.10 15.97
N ASN A 403 6.46 14.12 15.88
CA ASN A 403 5.07 14.24 16.34
C ASN A 403 4.86 13.55 17.71
N GLN A 404 3.70 13.80 18.33
CA GLN A 404 3.32 13.28 19.64
C GLN A 404 3.30 11.73 19.71
N ASP A 405 3.18 11.05 18.56
CA ASP A 405 3.12 9.59 18.49
C ASP A 405 4.48 8.93 18.67
N LEU A 406 5.58 9.57 18.24
CA LEU A 406 6.94 9.11 18.51
C LEU A 406 7.28 9.20 20.01
N ILE A 407 6.77 10.23 20.68
CA ILE A 407 6.91 10.44 22.12
C ILE A 407 6.17 9.35 22.89
N ASN A 408 4.97 8.98 22.45
CA ASN A 408 4.20 7.89 23.04
C ASN A 408 4.89 6.52 22.82
N LEU A 409 5.47 6.29 21.64
CA LEU A 409 6.28 5.10 21.31
C LEU A 409 7.49 4.93 22.24
N LEU A 410 8.21 6.02 22.48
CA LEU A 410 9.35 6.06 23.41
C LEU A 410 8.87 5.85 24.86
N ALA A 411 7.76 6.46 25.26
CA ALA A 411 7.21 6.31 26.61
C ALA A 411 6.77 4.87 26.92
N VAL A 412 6.15 4.19 25.95
CA VAL A 412 5.73 2.79 26.06
C VAL A 412 6.95 1.85 26.10
N SER A 413 7.92 2.06 25.22
CA SER A 413 9.15 1.26 25.22
C SER A 413 9.93 1.47 26.52
N ILE A 414 9.92 2.66 27.11
CA ILE A 414 10.47 2.95 28.45
C ILE A 414 9.71 2.20 29.56
N TRP A 415 8.37 2.07 29.48
CA TRP A 415 7.55 1.39 30.49
C TRP A 415 7.76 -0.13 30.50
N VAL A 416 7.78 -0.77 29.32
CA VAL A 416 8.02 -2.23 29.15
C VAL A 416 9.47 -2.62 29.53
N VAL A 417 10.41 -1.69 29.42
CA VAL A 417 11.87 -1.90 29.62
C VAL A 417 12.32 -1.78 31.07
N SER A 418 11.44 -1.45 32.01
CA SER A 418 11.78 -1.24 33.43
C SER A 418 12.44 -2.46 34.15
N LYS A 419 12.71 -3.58 33.46
CA LYS A 419 13.55 -4.70 33.93
C LYS A 419 14.86 -4.97 33.15
N GLN A 420 15.15 -4.28 32.03
CA GLN A 420 16.37 -4.49 31.21
C GLN A 420 16.97 -3.16 30.70
N THR A 421 17.45 -2.35 31.63
CA THR A 421 17.90 -0.96 31.39
C THR A 421 19.21 -0.82 30.60
N ASP A 422 20.11 -1.82 30.60
CA ASP A 422 21.41 -1.71 29.89
C ASP A 422 21.30 -1.87 28.37
N ALA A 423 20.43 -2.77 27.90
CA ALA A 423 20.20 -3.00 26.46
C ALA A 423 19.60 -1.76 25.78
N VAL A 424 18.68 -1.07 26.46
CA VAL A 424 18.08 0.17 25.95
C VAL A 424 19.08 1.31 25.93
N LEU A 425 19.94 1.41 26.94
CA LEU A 425 21.01 2.40 26.91
C LEU A 425 21.96 2.16 25.72
N THR A 426 22.35 0.90 25.45
CA THR A 426 23.13 0.53 24.26
C THR A 426 22.41 0.92 22.97
N MET A 427 21.12 0.61 22.88
CA MET A 427 20.29 0.95 21.74
C MET A 427 20.27 2.45 21.48
N LEU A 428 19.97 3.27 22.50
CA LEU A 428 19.86 4.72 22.37
C LEU A 428 21.21 5.35 21.99
N CYS A 429 22.30 4.84 22.54
CA CYS A 429 23.64 5.27 22.14
C CYS A 429 23.93 4.92 20.67
N GLY A 430 23.59 3.70 20.24
CA GLY A 430 23.72 3.32 18.83
C GLY A 430 22.83 4.13 17.88
N LEU A 431 21.68 4.64 18.36
CA LEU A 431 20.83 5.55 17.59
C LEU A 431 21.46 6.93 17.48
N LEU A 432 21.93 7.50 18.60
CA LEU A 432 22.60 8.80 18.60
C LEU A 432 23.87 8.75 17.73
N ASP A 433 24.64 7.66 17.81
CA ASP A 433 25.84 7.43 16.98
C ASP A 433 25.52 7.44 15.48
N LYS A 434 24.39 6.85 15.06
CA LYS A 434 23.93 6.86 13.67
C LYS A 434 23.38 8.20 13.21
N CYS A 435 22.78 8.98 14.12
CA CYS A 435 22.25 10.32 13.83
C CYS A 435 23.38 11.32 13.54
N LEU A 436 24.54 11.12 14.16
CA LEU A 436 25.71 11.94 13.96
C LEU A 436 26.42 11.44 12.69
N ARG A 437 26.40 12.22 11.59
CA ARG A 437 27.09 11.87 10.33
C ARG A 437 28.41 12.63 10.23
N PRO A 438 29.52 11.98 9.84
CA PRO A 438 30.79 12.69 9.70
C PRO A 438 30.72 13.66 8.51
N PRO A 439 31.33 14.85 8.60
CA PRO A 439 31.67 15.61 7.42
C PRO A 439 32.51 14.73 6.48
N LEU A 440 32.22 14.77 5.17
CA LEU A 440 33.01 14.07 4.15
C LEU A 440 34.51 14.40 4.33
N GLY A 441 35.34 13.36 4.51
CA GLY A 441 36.81 13.48 4.45
C GLY A 441 37.60 13.46 5.76
N ILE A 442 37.04 13.01 6.90
CA ILE A 442 37.78 12.96 8.17
C ILE A 442 38.48 11.60 8.40
N ASN A 443 39.73 11.68 8.86
CA ASN A 443 40.68 10.59 9.10
C ASN A 443 40.24 9.64 10.25
N GLN A 444 40.59 8.35 10.15
CA GLN A 444 40.01 7.25 10.93
C GLN A 444 40.43 7.13 12.42
N ASP A 445 41.29 8.02 12.94
CA ASP A 445 41.96 7.82 14.25
C ASP A 445 41.69 8.90 15.32
N LEU A 446 40.70 9.78 15.14
CA LEU A 446 40.38 10.86 16.10
C LEU A 446 38.91 10.84 16.55
N ILE A 447 38.66 11.34 17.77
CA ILE A 447 37.31 11.71 18.26
C ILE A 447 36.73 12.71 17.25
N ILE A 448 35.51 12.45 16.78
CA ILE A 448 34.86 13.26 15.77
C ILE A 448 34.10 14.38 16.45
N GLU A 449 34.42 15.61 16.06
CA GLU A 449 33.69 16.80 16.50
C GLU A 449 32.26 16.78 15.95
N ASP A 450 31.28 16.91 16.83
CA ASP A 450 29.85 16.95 16.49
C ASP A 450 29.21 18.32 16.75
N TYR A 451 29.97 19.29 17.25
CA TYR A 451 29.49 20.62 17.62
C TYR A 451 28.38 20.59 18.69
N SER A 452 28.32 19.54 19.51
CA SER A 452 27.30 19.40 20.56
C SER A 452 27.33 20.53 21.57
N TYR A 453 28.47 21.19 21.78
CA TYR A 453 28.54 22.38 22.63
C TYR A 453 27.73 23.58 22.08
N VAL A 454 27.38 23.57 20.78
CA VAL A 454 26.50 24.55 20.13
C VAL A 454 25.04 24.09 20.17
N TRP A 455 24.75 22.88 19.67
CA TRP A 455 23.37 22.41 19.54
C TRP A 455 22.79 21.79 20.82
N TYR A 456 23.60 21.48 21.82
CA TYR A 456 23.15 21.03 23.14
C TYR A 456 24.10 21.52 24.24
N PRO A 457 24.09 22.83 24.52
CA PRO A 457 25.12 23.47 25.34
C PRO A 457 25.08 23.06 26.82
N ASN A 458 23.93 22.62 27.33
CA ASN A 458 23.76 22.27 28.74
C ASN A 458 23.01 20.95 28.92
N LEU A 459 23.68 19.94 29.49
CA LEU A 459 23.11 18.62 29.79
C LEU A 459 22.12 18.61 30.98
N ASP A 460 22.17 19.61 31.87
CA ASP A 460 21.28 19.72 33.04
C ASP A 460 19.88 20.23 32.70
N ILE A 461 19.76 21.01 31.62
CA ILE A 461 18.50 21.60 31.20
C ILE A 461 17.91 20.71 30.11
N ALA A 462 16.76 20.08 30.39
CA ALA A 462 15.97 19.45 29.34
C ALA A 462 15.65 20.53 28.30
N SER A 463 16.23 20.46 27.11
CA SER A 463 16.02 21.51 26.12
C SER A 463 14.53 21.58 25.77
N GLY A 464 13.92 22.76 25.94
CA GLY A 464 12.53 23.01 25.57
C GLY A 464 12.26 22.92 24.06
N ASP A 465 13.31 22.91 23.23
CA ASP A 465 13.22 22.59 21.81
C ASP A 465 13.03 21.09 21.62
N GLN A 466 11.77 20.68 21.58
CA GLN A 466 11.32 19.29 21.41
C GLN A 466 11.51 18.76 19.97
N TYR A 467 12.12 19.56 19.08
CA TYR A 467 12.18 19.32 17.64
C TYR A 467 13.52 18.77 17.12
N ASP A 468 14.57 18.65 17.95
CA ASP A 468 15.88 18.12 17.53
C ASP A 468 16.12 16.73 18.13
N ILE A 469 16.17 15.71 17.26
CA ILE A 469 16.36 14.30 17.62
C ILE A 469 17.68 14.05 18.39
N LYS A 470 18.74 14.79 18.07
CA LYS A 470 20.01 14.66 18.80
C LYS A 470 19.82 15.13 20.24
N LYS A 471 19.10 16.23 20.45
CA LYS A 471 18.75 16.73 21.78
C LYS A 471 17.86 15.74 22.53
N LEU A 472 16.84 15.18 21.85
CA LEU A 472 15.93 14.19 22.45
C LEU A 472 16.68 12.91 22.88
N LEU A 473 17.48 12.32 22.00
CA LEU A 473 18.26 11.12 22.29
C LEU A 473 19.27 11.41 23.41
N THR A 474 19.99 12.53 23.36
CA THR A 474 20.94 12.95 24.40
C THR A 474 20.25 13.11 25.75
N THR A 475 19.10 13.80 25.79
CA THR A 475 18.29 13.97 27.01
C THR A 475 17.83 12.62 27.56
N THR A 476 17.36 11.73 26.68
CA THR A 476 16.81 10.43 27.06
C THR A 476 17.90 9.49 27.57
N ILE A 477 19.06 9.46 26.89
CA ILE A 477 20.26 8.74 27.34
C ILE A 477 20.65 9.23 28.73
N TRP A 478 20.71 10.54 28.95
CA TRP A 478 21.06 11.09 30.26
C TRP A 478 20.03 10.72 31.34
N LYS A 479 18.73 10.91 31.09
CA LYS A 479 17.67 10.57 32.04
C LYS A 479 17.71 9.11 32.47
N ILE A 480 17.87 8.19 31.52
CA ILE A 480 17.96 6.75 31.80
C ILE A 480 19.24 6.44 32.56
N THR A 481 20.36 7.05 32.17
CA THR A 481 21.66 6.91 32.86
C THR A 481 21.57 7.38 34.31
N LYS A 482 20.94 8.53 34.55
CA LYS A 482 20.74 9.07 35.89
C LYS A 482 19.88 8.14 36.74
N GLN A 483 18.72 7.71 36.24
CA GLN A 483 17.86 6.75 36.93
C GLN A 483 18.59 5.44 37.26
N LEU A 484 19.39 4.94 36.32
CA LEU A 484 20.22 3.75 36.50
C LEU A 484 21.21 3.91 37.65
N LEU A 485 21.87 5.07 37.74
CA LEU A 485 22.90 5.34 38.74
C LEU A 485 22.32 5.76 40.09
N GLU A 486 21.10 6.29 40.12
CA GLU A 486 20.32 6.46 41.35
C GLU A 486 19.93 5.10 41.95
N ILE A 487 19.67 4.09 41.12
CA ILE A 487 19.41 2.71 41.56
C ILE A 487 20.73 2.02 41.99
N ASP A 488 21.78 2.13 41.17
CA ASP A 488 23.05 1.44 41.40
C ASP A 488 24.24 2.31 40.95
N SER A 489 24.72 3.14 41.88
CA SER A 489 25.84 4.06 41.63
C SER A 489 27.17 3.35 41.33
N SER A 490 27.32 2.06 41.67
CA SER A 490 28.56 1.31 41.41
C SER A 490 28.87 1.16 39.91
N LYS A 491 27.83 1.27 39.06
CA LYS A 491 27.96 1.17 37.60
C LYS A 491 28.52 2.43 36.94
N ALA A 492 28.65 3.56 37.64
CA ALA A 492 29.07 4.85 37.07
C ALA A 492 30.33 4.72 36.21
N LYS A 493 31.36 4.04 36.72
CA LYS A 493 32.62 3.82 36.02
C LYS A 493 32.46 3.03 34.73
N SER A 494 31.65 1.97 34.73
CA SER A 494 31.38 1.15 33.55
C SER A 494 30.61 1.92 32.46
N LEU A 495 29.65 2.76 32.86
CA LEU A 495 28.88 3.59 31.94
C LEU A 495 29.74 4.70 31.32
N CYS A 496 30.62 5.35 32.08
CA CYS A 496 31.60 6.29 31.53
C CYS A 496 32.44 5.63 30.43
N LYS A 497 33.00 4.44 30.70
CA LYS A 497 33.78 3.68 29.71
C LYS A 497 32.95 3.30 28.47
N LYS A 498 31.68 2.95 28.67
CA LYS A 498 30.74 2.66 27.57
C LYS A 498 30.52 3.88 26.69
N PHE A 499 30.25 5.05 27.26
CA PHE A 499 30.10 6.28 26.47
C PHE A 499 31.40 6.67 25.75
N GLN A 500 32.54 6.54 26.43
CA GLN A 500 33.86 6.81 25.84
C GLN A 500 34.25 5.84 24.72
N SER A 501 33.55 4.70 24.56
CA SER A 501 33.76 3.80 23.42
C SER A 501 33.15 4.31 22.10
N TYR A 502 32.26 5.30 22.17
CA TYR A 502 31.68 5.95 20.99
C TYR A 502 32.59 7.07 20.50
N ARG A 503 32.57 7.31 19.18
CA ARG A 503 33.53 8.19 18.51
C ARG A 503 33.17 9.67 18.57
N TRP A 504 31.96 10.02 19.01
CA TRP A 504 31.42 11.38 18.99
C TRP A 504 31.63 12.13 20.31
N ARG A 505 31.94 13.43 20.21
CA ARG A 505 32.18 14.32 21.38
C ARG A 505 31.01 14.37 22.35
N VAL A 506 29.77 14.25 21.91
CA VAL A 506 28.59 14.27 22.79
C VAL A 506 28.63 13.13 23.80
N PHE A 507 29.14 11.94 23.44
CA PHE A 507 29.24 10.83 24.39
C PHE A 507 30.32 11.07 25.42
N ASP A 508 31.44 11.68 25.04
CA ASP A 508 32.45 12.11 26.01
C ASP A 508 31.88 13.17 26.97
N ARG A 509 31.09 14.13 26.46
CA ARG A 509 30.38 15.09 27.32
C ARG A 509 29.41 14.42 28.28
N ILE A 510 28.64 13.41 27.84
CA ILE A 510 27.77 12.62 28.73
C ILE A 510 28.61 11.88 29.79
N ALA A 511 29.77 11.34 29.42
CA ALA A 511 30.67 10.68 30.38
C ALA A 511 31.19 11.65 31.44
N ILE A 512 31.67 12.83 31.05
CA ILE A 512 32.11 13.89 31.98
C ILE A 512 30.95 14.32 32.89
N HIS A 513 29.74 14.39 32.34
CA HIS A 513 28.55 14.73 33.09
C HIS A 513 28.17 13.68 34.15
N VAL A 514 28.35 12.39 33.84
CA VAL A 514 28.27 11.30 34.83
C VAL A 514 29.33 11.46 35.91
N MET A 515 30.59 11.76 35.53
CA MET A 515 31.68 11.95 36.49
C MET A 515 31.40 13.10 37.46
N HIS A 516 30.83 14.20 36.95
CA HIS A 516 30.45 15.35 37.77
C HIS A 516 29.38 15.00 38.81
N HIS A 517 28.36 14.22 38.43
CA HIS A 517 27.27 13.82 39.33
C HIS A 517 27.63 12.68 40.29
N PHE A 518 28.58 11.81 39.92
CA PHE A 518 28.99 10.63 40.70
C PHE A 518 30.50 10.60 40.99
N PRO A 519 31.08 11.67 41.58
CA PRO A 519 32.53 11.86 41.62
C PRO A 519 33.28 10.83 42.48
N LYS A 520 32.62 10.28 43.51
CA LYS A 520 33.23 9.25 44.38
C LYS A 520 33.50 7.95 43.61
N GLN A 521 32.57 7.57 42.73
CA GLN A 521 32.62 6.32 41.98
C GLN A 521 33.51 6.42 40.72
N THR A 522 33.84 7.63 40.28
CA THR A 522 34.60 7.88 39.05
C THR A 522 35.90 8.67 39.29
N GLN A 523 36.41 8.71 40.53
CA GLN A 523 37.56 9.55 40.89
C GLN A 523 38.79 9.33 40.01
N ASP A 524 39.08 8.09 39.63
CA ASP A 524 40.22 7.77 38.76
C ASP A 524 40.02 8.30 37.33
N LEU A 525 38.79 8.20 36.80
CA LEU A 525 38.46 8.75 35.48
C LEU A 525 38.47 10.28 35.47
N ILE A 526 38.16 10.93 36.61
CA ILE A 526 38.22 12.39 36.75
C ILE A 526 39.67 12.86 36.62
N VAL A 527 40.59 12.22 37.34
CA VAL A 527 42.02 12.56 37.27
C VAL A 527 42.54 12.37 35.84
N GLU A 528 42.22 11.24 35.20
CA GLU A 528 42.57 10.98 33.80
C GLU A 528 42.01 12.05 32.85
N CYS A 529 40.73 12.43 33.04
CA CYS A 529 40.08 13.43 32.20
C CYS A 529 40.69 14.83 32.37
N LEU A 530 41.00 15.26 33.61
CA LEU A 530 41.57 16.58 33.89
C LEU A 530 43.04 16.68 33.46
N LEU A 531 43.75 15.55 33.34
CA LEU A 531 45.13 15.46 32.86
C LEU A 531 45.23 15.09 31.38
N ASP A 532 44.13 15.11 30.63
CA ASP A 532 44.13 14.96 29.18
C ASP A 532 44.04 16.33 28.50
N ARG A 533 45.19 16.89 28.11
CA ARG A 533 45.26 18.20 27.43
C ARG A 533 44.39 18.25 26.16
N LYS A 534 44.10 17.13 25.50
CA LYS A 534 43.24 17.11 24.30
C LYS A 534 41.77 17.41 24.63
N ARG A 535 41.35 17.21 25.87
CA ARG A 535 39.99 17.51 26.36
C ARG A 535 39.84 18.94 26.86
N LEU A 536 40.94 19.69 27.03
CA LEU A 536 40.89 21.12 27.40
C LEU A 536 40.31 22.01 26.29
N ASN A 537 40.46 21.65 25.02
CA ASN A 537 40.09 22.53 23.90
C ASN A 537 38.97 21.93 23.02
N TYR A 538 37.78 22.54 23.04
CA TYR A 538 36.60 22.07 22.29
C TYR A 538 36.43 22.76 20.92
N HIS A 539 37.21 23.79 20.61
CA HIS A 539 37.18 24.43 19.29
C HIS A 539 38.60 24.65 18.75
N PRO A 540 38.91 24.26 17.49
CA PRO A 540 40.26 24.35 16.94
C PRO A 540 40.79 25.78 16.73
N LYS A 541 39.96 26.82 16.92
CA LYS A 541 40.34 28.23 16.70
C LYS A 541 39.95 29.20 17.84
N GLU A 542 39.18 28.76 18.83
CA GLU A 542 38.69 29.61 19.94
C GLU A 542 38.73 28.82 21.25
N LEU A 543 39.14 29.44 22.34
CA LEU A 543 39.16 28.82 23.67
C LEU A 543 37.73 28.66 24.21
N VAL A 544 37.03 27.64 23.73
CA VAL A 544 35.74 27.22 24.28
C VAL A 544 35.99 25.97 25.14
N TYR A 545 35.88 26.13 26.47
CA TYR A 545 35.84 25.00 27.39
C TYR A 545 34.44 24.40 27.40
N SER A 546 34.29 23.08 27.46
CA SER A 546 32.96 22.53 27.74
C SER A 546 32.54 22.95 29.15
N GLN A 547 31.25 23.29 29.28
CA GLN A 547 30.69 23.62 30.59
C GLN A 547 30.88 22.45 31.56
N GLU A 548 30.83 21.22 31.06
CA GLU A 548 31.02 20.01 31.85
C GLU A 548 32.45 19.88 32.39
N TYR A 549 33.48 20.18 31.58
CA TYR A 549 34.88 20.16 32.02
C TYR A 549 35.15 21.23 33.07
N SER A 550 34.67 22.45 32.84
CA SER A 550 34.79 23.56 33.81
C SER A 550 34.14 23.22 35.15
N LYS A 551 32.92 22.64 35.12
CA LYS A 551 32.24 22.15 36.32
C LYS A 551 33.02 21.04 37.01
N LEU A 552 33.66 20.14 36.27
CA LEU A 552 34.46 19.05 36.82
C LEU A 552 35.74 19.57 37.52
N LEU A 553 36.41 20.54 36.89
CA LEU A 553 37.59 21.19 37.45
C LEU A 553 37.23 21.90 38.77
N GLN A 554 36.13 22.66 38.81
CA GLN A 554 35.66 23.36 40.01
C GLN A 554 35.48 22.43 41.22
N ILE A 555 34.93 21.23 41.02
CA ILE A 555 34.63 20.31 42.14
C ILE A 555 35.80 19.41 42.53
N SER A 556 36.80 19.25 41.65
CA SER A 556 37.86 18.23 41.82
C SER A 556 39.28 18.79 41.87
N PHE A 557 39.53 20.04 41.50
CA PHE A 557 40.88 20.61 41.45
C PHE A 557 41.60 20.54 42.81
N SER A 558 40.91 20.85 43.90
CA SER A 558 41.46 20.78 45.27
C SER A 558 41.77 19.36 45.74
N ARG A 559 41.32 18.34 45.01
CA ARG A 559 41.56 16.91 45.30
C ARG A 559 42.71 16.32 44.48
N LEU A 560 43.25 17.07 43.53
CA LEU A 560 44.45 16.72 42.78
C LEU A 560 45.69 16.98 43.63
N ASP A 561 46.78 16.27 43.34
CA ASP A 561 48.07 16.56 43.97
C ASP A 561 48.70 17.86 43.41
N GLU A 562 49.70 18.41 44.12
CA GLU A 562 50.34 19.68 43.72
C GLU A 562 50.96 19.64 42.32
N LEU A 563 51.48 18.49 41.88
CA LEU A 563 52.09 18.35 40.56
C LEU A 563 51.01 18.43 39.46
N GLN A 564 49.89 17.74 39.66
CA GLN A 564 48.74 17.75 38.77
C GLN A 564 48.08 19.13 38.70
N GLN A 565 47.92 19.82 39.84
CA GLN A 565 47.38 21.18 39.88
C GLN A 565 48.26 22.15 39.09
N ASN A 566 49.57 22.11 39.31
CA ASN A 566 50.53 22.95 38.60
C ASN A 566 50.53 22.67 37.09
N GLN A 567 50.41 21.41 36.69
CA GLN A 567 50.32 21.04 35.27
C GLN A 567 49.09 21.63 34.57
N ILE A 568 47.92 21.59 35.22
CA ILE A 568 46.69 22.18 34.67
C ILE A 568 46.79 23.71 34.62
N LEU A 569 47.32 24.35 35.68
CA LEU A 569 47.54 25.79 35.70
C LEU A 569 48.49 26.24 34.59
N LEU A 570 49.57 25.49 34.35
CA LEU A 570 50.47 25.74 33.23
C LEU A 570 49.72 25.68 31.90
N TRP A 571 48.90 24.66 31.65
CA TRP A 571 48.11 24.58 30.41
C TRP A 571 47.14 25.74 30.23
N LEU A 572 46.56 26.27 31.31
CA LEU A 572 45.68 27.45 31.27
C LEU A 572 46.45 28.76 31.03
N LEU A 573 47.75 28.81 31.37
CA LEU A 573 48.61 29.98 31.23
C LEU A 573 49.42 30.03 29.91
N ASP A 574 49.64 28.88 29.26
CA ASP A 574 50.54 28.70 28.10
C ASP A 574 49.87 29.00 26.73
N GLU A 575 48.63 29.51 26.67
CA GLU A 575 47.93 29.88 25.43
C GLU A 575 47.32 31.30 25.48
N PRO A 576 47.26 32.05 24.36
CA PRO A 576 47.13 33.51 24.38
C PRO A 576 45.80 33.98 24.99
N LEU A 577 45.93 34.87 25.98
CA LEU A 577 44.88 35.57 26.72
C LEU A 577 43.72 36.06 25.84
N ASN A 578 42.62 35.33 25.88
CA ASN A 578 41.27 35.89 25.84
C ASN A 578 40.45 35.23 26.95
N ILE A 579 40.90 35.43 28.19
CA ILE A 579 40.17 35.06 29.39
C ILE A 579 39.20 36.21 29.67
N THR A 580 37.91 36.02 29.44
CA THR A 580 36.91 36.78 30.21
C THR A 580 37.03 36.35 31.68
N PRO A 581 37.15 37.29 32.63
CA PRO A 581 37.47 36.95 34.00
C PRO A 581 36.33 36.14 34.65
N PHE A 582 36.68 35.00 35.24
CA PHE A 582 35.80 34.26 36.14
C PHE A 582 35.56 35.09 37.41
N PRO A 583 34.32 35.20 37.91
CA PRO A 583 34.09 35.62 39.27
C PRO A 583 34.42 34.45 40.21
N LEU A 584 35.33 34.70 41.16
CA LEU A 584 35.65 33.83 42.29
C LEU A 584 34.49 33.72 43.28
#